data_AF-A0AAD3NIV9-F1
#
_entry.id   AF-A0AAD3NIV9-F1
#
_cell.length_a   1.000
_cell.length_b   1.000
_cell.length_c   1.000
_cell.angle_alpha   90.00
_cell.angle_beta   90.00
_cell.angle_gamma   90.00
#
_symmetry.space_group_name_H-M   'P 1'
#
loop_
_entity.id
_entity.type
_entity.pdbx_description
1 polymer ?
#
loop_
_entity_poly.entity_id
_entity_poly.type
_entity_poly.pdbx_seq_one_letter_code
_entity_poly.pdbx_strand_id
1 'polypeptide(L)'
;MDYRQIISIFLILIELPDETFTEDLKNQSSSQFKALEQRVVGACNKTYRTRFPRRFNRCFVKGFRAVTRATGTQADMGVAFHPTTNTTDLPQNSEVAQTLVDAASNSSNGFNVTFNTNTIQVTSSPLTTTTTAPTSTSSTTATSTTAAPTTLALTTRRVVFRSVLDTFTSDLANPSSAAFKNRASMIKGQLEPLYRTEFPSSFRSLNVVAFSNGSVNTTMD
;
A
#
# COMPACT_ATOMS: atom_id res chain seq x y z
N MET A 1 -17.27 4.97 -19.79
CA MET A 1 -16.93 3.75 -19.04
C MET A 1 -15.88 4.15 -18.01
N ASP A 2 -16.32 4.39 -16.78
CA ASP A 2 -15.51 4.86 -15.65
C ASP A 2 -14.41 3.84 -15.30
N TYR A 3 -13.19 4.04 -15.79
CA TYR A 3 -12.01 3.27 -15.37
C TYR A 3 -11.45 3.86 -14.07
N ARG A 4 -12.22 3.75 -12.98
CA ARG A 4 -11.67 3.92 -11.65
C ARG A 4 -10.80 2.71 -11.38
N GLN A 5 -9.50 2.82 -11.59
CA GLN A 5 -8.56 1.73 -11.32
C GLN A 5 -8.45 1.55 -9.81
N ILE A 6 -9.12 0.52 -9.30
CA ILE A 6 -9.37 0.34 -7.87
C ILE A 6 -8.10 -0.18 -7.19
N ILE A 7 -7.52 0.65 -6.34
CA ILE A 7 -6.40 0.27 -5.46
C ILE A 7 -6.91 -0.83 -4.53
N SER A 8 -6.58 -2.10 -4.78
CA SER A 8 -7.00 -3.25 -3.96
C SER A 8 -6.22 -3.36 -2.63
N ILE A 9 -6.09 -2.23 -1.92
CA ILE A 9 -5.35 -2.10 -0.66
C ILE A 9 -6.28 -1.58 0.41
N PHE A 10 -6.33 -2.31 1.52
CA PHE A 10 -6.98 -1.87 2.75
C PHE A 10 -5.91 -1.28 3.67
N LEU A 11 -6.14 -0.08 4.19
CA LEU A 11 -5.29 0.49 5.23
C LEU A 11 -5.92 0.17 6.58
N ILE A 12 -5.10 -0.37 7.47
CA ILE A 12 -5.49 -0.80 8.80
C ILE A 12 -4.64 -0.06 9.81
N LEU A 13 -5.30 0.42 10.85
CA LEU A 13 -4.69 0.93 12.04
C LEU A 13 -4.82 -0.08 13.17
N ILE A 14 -3.74 -0.29 13.92
CA ILE A 14 -3.72 -1.23 15.04
C ILE A 14 -2.67 -0.84 16.08
N GLU A 15 -2.99 -1.02 17.37
CA GLU A 15 -2.03 -0.84 18.47
C GLU A 15 -1.31 -2.14 18.83
N LEU A 16 -0.03 -2.00 19.18
CA LEU A 16 0.90 -3.04 19.58
C LEU A 16 1.25 -2.79 21.06
N PRO A 17 0.51 -3.39 22.01
CA PRO A 17 0.60 -3.00 23.42
C PRO A 17 1.95 -3.35 24.07
N ASP A 18 2.64 -4.36 23.56
CA ASP A 18 3.93 -4.82 24.08
C ASP A 18 5.14 -4.14 23.39
N GLU A 19 4.88 -3.29 22.39
CA GLU A 19 5.92 -2.62 21.61
C GLU A 19 6.08 -1.18 22.08
N THR A 20 7.19 -0.90 22.76
CA THR A 20 7.47 0.47 23.21
C THR A 20 7.86 1.36 22.04
N PHE A 21 7.21 2.52 21.90
CA PHE A 21 7.56 3.47 20.86
C PHE A 21 8.90 4.15 21.16
N THR A 22 9.83 4.09 20.21
CA THR A 22 11.09 4.82 20.23
C THR A 22 11.20 5.73 19.01
N GLU A 23 12.04 6.77 19.10
CA GLU A 23 12.25 7.70 17.99
C GLU A 23 12.82 7.00 16.74
N ASP A 24 13.57 5.90 16.92
CA ASP A 24 14.11 5.09 15.82
C ASP A 24 13.00 4.47 14.94
N LEU A 25 11.79 4.27 15.48
CA LEU A 25 10.63 3.78 14.72
C LEU A 25 10.06 4.83 13.75
N LYS A 26 10.52 6.08 13.80
CA LYS A 26 10.21 7.08 12.76
C LYS A 26 11.10 6.91 11.53
N ASN A 27 12.25 6.25 11.66
CA ASN A 27 13.21 6.03 10.59
C ASN A 27 13.07 4.62 10.00
N GLN A 28 12.52 4.52 8.78
CA GLN A 28 12.31 3.24 8.11
C GLN A 28 13.59 2.43 7.84
N SER A 29 14.74 3.09 7.84
CA SER A 29 16.03 2.43 7.65
C SER A 29 16.63 1.86 8.94
N SER A 30 16.08 2.22 10.10
CA SER A 30 16.59 1.79 11.41
C SER A 30 16.43 0.29 11.62
N SER A 31 17.30 -0.31 12.44
CA SER A 31 17.19 -1.72 12.79
C SER A 31 15.91 -2.01 13.58
N GLN A 32 15.51 -1.08 14.45
CA GLN A 32 14.29 -1.18 15.25
C GLN A 32 13.04 -1.16 14.38
N PHE A 33 12.96 -0.26 13.39
CA PHE A 33 11.84 -0.22 12.44
C PHE A 33 11.76 -1.53 11.67
N LYS A 34 12.86 -1.97 11.06
CA LYS A 34 12.91 -3.20 10.25
C LYS A 34 12.55 -4.44 11.06
N ALA A 35 13.04 -4.54 12.30
CA ALA A 35 12.74 -5.67 13.18
C ALA A 35 11.25 -5.70 13.57
N LEU A 36 10.65 -4.56 13.88
CA LEU A 36 9.22 -4.48 14.19
C LEU A 36 8.37 -4.73 12.94
N GLU A 37 8.72 -4.12 11.81
CA GLU A 37 8.06 -4.33 10.53
C GLU A 37 8.04 -5.80 10.14
N GLN A 38 9.18 -6.51 10.23
CA GLN A 38 9.24 -7.93 9.89
C GLN A 38 8.28 -8.77 10.72
N ARG A 39 8.15 -8.49 12.01
CA ARG A 39 7.22 -9.24 12.90
C ARG A 39 5.77 -8.93 12.57
N VAL A 40 5.45 -7.66 12.38
CA VAL A 40 4.10 -7.16 12.02
C VAL A 40 3.67 -7.68 10.65
N VAL A 41 4.50 -7.51 9.62
CA VAL A 41 4.25 -7.99 8.26
C VAL A 41 4.23 -9.51 8.22
N GLY A 42 5.09 -10.20 8.98
CA GLY A 42 5.11 -11.66 9.07
C GLY A 42 3.79 -12.22 9.60
N ALA A 43 3.29 -11.67 10.72
CA ALA A 43 2.02 -12.07 11.30
C ALA A 43 0.83 -11.75 10.37
N CYS A 44 0.82 -10.57 9.77
CA CYS A 44 -0.20 -10.17 8.80
C CYS A 44 -0.19 -11.07 7.55
N ASN A 45 0.97 -11.31 6.94
CA ASN A 45 1.12 -12.19 5.78
C ASN A 45 0.61 -13.60 6.08
N LYS A 46 1.00 -14.18 7.22
CA LYS A 46 0.53 -15.50 7.64
C LYS A 46 -0.99 -15.55 7.75
N THR A 47 -1.57 -14.54 8.39
CA THR A 47 -3.02 -14.41 8.61
C THR A 47 -3.79 -14.33 7.29
N TYR A 48 -3.51 -13.34 6.47
CA TYR A 48 -4.29 -13.08 5.25
C TYR A 48 -3.99 -14.07 4.13
N ARG A 49 -2.79 -14.64 4.06
CA ARG A 49 -2.48 -15.74 3.12
C ARG A 49 -3.24 -17.02 3.46
N THR A 50 -3.47 -17.29 4.75
CA THR A 50 -4.28 -18.43 5.18
C THR A 50 -5.76 -18.21 4.87
N ARG A 51 -6.28 -17.01 5.15
CA ARG A 51 -7.70 -16.68 4.92
C ARG A 51 -8.06 -16.50 3.45
N PHE A 52 -7.19 -15.88 2.65
CA PHE A 52 -7.47 -15.49 1.26
C PHE A 52 -6.40 -15.96 0.27
N PRO A 53 -6.08 -17.27 0.21
CA PRO A 53 -4.87 -17.79 -0.44
C PRO A 53 -4.72 -17.45 -1.93
N ARG A 54 -5.84 -17.27 -2.65
CA ARG A 54 -5.83 -16.94 -4.10
C ARG A 54 -5.81 -15.44 -4.39
N ARG A 55 -6.35 -14.63 -3.48
CA ARG A 55 -6.57 -13.19 -3.69
C ARG A 55 -5.56 -12.35 -2.94
N PHE A 56 -4.99 -12.85 -1.85
CA PHE A 56 -3.99 -12.14 -1.05
C PHE A 56 -2.68 -12.00 -1.80
N ASN A 57 -2.09 -10.81 -1.78
CA ASN A 57 -0.78 -10.53 -2.34
C ASN A 57 0.27 -10.36 -1.24
N ARG A 58 0.14 -9.30 -0.43
CA ARG A 58 1.09 -9.00 0.67
C ARG A 58 0.53 -8.02 1.68
N CYS A 59 1.08 -8.05 2.88
CA CYS A 59 1.00 -6.96 3.84
C CYS A 59 2.26 -6.09 3.78
N PHE A 60 2.16 -4.86 4.25
CA PHE A 60 3.28 -3.94 4.42
C PHE A 60 2.98 -2.94 5.55
N VAL A 61 4.01 -2.35 6.14
CA VAL A 61 3.86 -1.26 7.10
C VAL A 61 4.08 0.07 6.37
N LYS A 62 3.20 1.05 6.62
CA LYS A 62 3.40 2.43 6.16
C LYS A 62 4.22 3.23 7.16
N GLY A 63 4.02 2.97 8.44
CA GLY A 63 4.81 3.57 9.51
C GLY A 63 4.33 3.16 10.89
N PHE A 64 5.15 3.49 11.87
CA PHE A 64 4.83 3.38 13.28
C PHE A 64 4.68 4.76 13.90
N ARG A 65 3.80 4.89 14.87
CA ARG A 65 3.56 6.14 15.60
C ARG A 65 3.34 5.88 17.08
N ALA A 66 3.70 6.87 17.89
CA ALA A 66 3.46 6.83 19.32
C ALA A 66 1.95 6.88 19.61
N VAL A 67 1.52 6.10 20.59
CA VAL A 67 0.19 6.26 21.18
C VAL A 67 0.27 7.43 22.17
N THR A 68 -0.51 8.49 21.96
CA THR A 68 -0.41 9.75 22.75
C THR A 68 -0.62 9.62 24.26
N ARG A 69 -1.12 8.49 24.75
CA ARG A 69 -1.43 8.24 26.18
C ARG A 69 -0.78 6.97 26.73
N ALA A 70 0.10 6.31 25.97
CA ALA A 70 0.75 5.07 26.37
C ALA A 70 2.18 5.03 25.84
N THR A 71 3.04 4.19 26.43
CA THR A 71 4.35 3.86 25.85
C THR A 71 4.23 2.99 24.60
N GLY A 72 3.02 2.58 24.22
CA GLY A 72 2.75 1.67 23.13
C GLY A 72 2.97 2.27 21.74
N THR A 73 3.14 1.36 20.79
CA THR A 73 3.32 1.67 19.36
C THR A 73 2.02 1.39 18.61
N GLN A 74 1.66 2.29 17.70
CA GLN A 74 0.57 2.09 16.76
C GLN A 74 1.14 1.87 15.35
N ALA A 75 0.70 0.83 14.66
CA ALA A 75 1.11 0.48 13.32
C ALA A 75 0.05 0.91 12.30
N ASP A 76 0.47 1.70 11.32
CA ASP A 76 -0.29 1.96 10.10
C ASP A 76 0.17 0.94 9.05
N MET A 77 -0.69 0.01 8.67
CA MET A 77 -0.34 -1.08 7.77
C MET A 77 -1.30 -1.18 6.60
N GLY A 78 -0.84 -1.82 5.53
CA GLY A 78 -1.64 -2.11 4.35
C GLY A 78 -1.79 -3.62 4.13
N VAL A 79 -2.99 -4.04 3.75
CA VAL A 79 -3.28 -5.38 3.24
C VAL A 79 -3.61 -5.26 1.77
N ALA A 80 -2.73 -5.78 0.92
CA ALA A 80 -2.90 -5.75 -0.52
C ALA A 80 -3.42 -7.09 -1.04
N PHE A 81 -4.48 -7.02 -1.83
CA PHE A 81 -4.97 -8.12 -2.66
C PHE A 81 -4.39 -8.00 -4.07
N HIS A 82 -4.42 -9.10 -4.83
CA HIS A 82 -3.98 -9.13 -6.20
C HIS A 82 -4.76 -8.08 -7.00
N PRO A 83 -4.08 -7.25 -7.80
CA PRO A 83 -4.73 -6.18 -8.56
C PRO A 83 -5.66 -6.71 -9.65
N THR A 84 -5.58 -8.01 -9.96
CA THR A 84 -6.49 -8.74 -10.85
C THR A 84 -7.76 -9.23 -10.15
N THR A 85 -7.88 -9.06 -8.84
CA THR A 85 -9.10 -9.40 -8.08
C THR A 85 -10.17 -8.37 -8.41
N ASN A 86 -11.33 -8.81 -8.91
CA ASN A 86 -12.45 -7.90 -9.13
C ASN A 86 -12.90 -7.30 -7.79
N THR A 87 -13.47 -6.11 -7.80
CA THR A 87 -13.95 -5.47 -6.57
C THR A 87 -15.08 -6.21 -5.88
N THR A 88 -15.92 -6.90 -6.65
CA THR A 88 -16.96 -7.80 -6.12
C THR A 88 -16.36 -9.01 -5.41
N ASP A 89 -15.12 -9.39 -5.76
CA ASP A 89 -14.38 -10.49 -5.16
C ASP A 89 -13.44 -10.02 -4.04
N LEU A 90 -13.42 -8.73 -3.68
CA LEU A 90 -12.65 -8.25 -2.53
C LEU A 90 -13.44 -8.51 -1.23
N PRO A 91 -12.75 -8.89 -0.14
CA PRO A 91 -13.42 -9.03 1.15
C PRO A 91 -13.95 -7.68 1.64
N GLN A 92 -15.03 -7.70 2.40
CA GLN A 92 -15.58 -6.49 3.04
C GLN A 92 -14.63 -5.98 4.13
N ASN A 93 -14.72 -4.68 4.47
CA ASN A 93 -13.90 -4.06 5.52
C ASN A 93 -14.01 -4.81 6.86
N SER A 94 -15.22 -5.23 7.23
CA SER A 94 -15.50 -6.04 8.43
C SER A 94 -14.79 -7.39 8.37
N GLU A 95 -14.78 -8.05 7.21
CA GLU A 95 -14.10 -9.34 7.06
C GLU A 95 -12.59 -9.19 7.15
N VAL A 96 -12.01 -8.14 6.56
CA VAL A 96 -10.58 -7.83 6.67
C VAL A 96 -10.20 -7.59 8.13
N ALA A 97 -10.91 -6.71 8.84
CA ALA A 97 -10.66 -6.44 10.26
C ALA A 97 -10.81 -7.71 11.12
N GLN A 98 -11.91 -8.44 10.95
CA GLN A 98 -12.20 -9.63 11.75
C GLN A 98 -11.19 -10.74 11.53
N THR A 99 -10.66 -10.88 10.30
CA THR A 99 -9.61 -11.85 10.01
C THR A 99 -8.38 -11.63 10.89
N LEU A 100 -8.01 -10.37 11.13
CA LEU A 100 -6.88 -10.04 12.00
C LEU A 100 -7.23 -10.20 13.49
N VAL A 101 -8.48 -9.90 13.89
CA VAL A 101 -8.99 -10.17 15.24
C VAL A 101 -8.92 -11.67 15.56
N ASP A 102 -9.51 -12.51 14.72
CA ASP A 102 -9.55 -13.97 14.90
C ASP A 102 -8.14 -14.56 15.01
N ALA A 103 -7.22 -14.05 14.18
CA ALA A 103 -5.85 -14.49 14.19
C ALA A 103 -5.09 -14.04 15.44
N ALA A 104 -5.28 -12.80 15.89
CA ALA A 104 -4.66 -12.27 17.09
C ALA A 104 -5.18 -12.90 18.39
N SER A 105 -6.46 -13.28 18.43
CA SER A 105 -7.07 -13.98 19.56
C SER A 105 -6.66 -15.44 19.67
N ASN A 106 -6.10 -16.03 18.61
CA ASN A 106 -5.65 -17.42 18.61
C ASN A 106 -4.16 -17.52 18.94
N SER A 107 -3.85 -17.91 20.18
CA SER A 107 -2.47 -18.09 20.68
C SER A 107 -1.67 -19.15 19.91
N SER A 108 -2.31 -20.05 19.17
CA SER A 108 -1.65 -21.07 18.35
C SER A 108 -1.00 -20.50 17.08
N ASN A 109 -1.27 -19.24 16.73
CA ASN A 109 -0.67 -18.61 15.56
C ASN A 109 0.81 -18.28 15.72
N GLY A 110 1.33 -18.27 16.96
CA GLY A 110 2.76 -18.08 17.24
C GLY A 110 3.30 -16.77 16.67
N PHE A 111 2.54 -15.68 16.78
CA PHE A 111 3.01 -14.38 16.36
C PHE A 111 4.08 -13.87 17.32
N ASN A 112 5.17 -13.34 16.76
CA ASN A 112 6.23 -12.67 17.53
C ASN A 112 5.88 -11.20 17.80
N VAL A 113 4.60 -10.83 17.72
CA VAL A 113 4.07 -9.49 17.99
C VAL A 113 2.64 -9.64 18.49
N THR A 114 2.28 -8.85 19.50
CA THR A 114 0.92 -8.82 20.06
C THR A 114 0.12 -7.70 19.40
N PHE A 115 -1.10 -8.03 19.01
CA PHE A 115 -2.05 -7.09 18.41
C PHE A 115 -3.18 -6.79 19.39
N ASN A 116 -3.44 -5.52 19.68
CA ASN A 116 -4.62 -5.14 20.47
C ASN A 116 -5.87 -5.21 19.58
N THR A 117 -6.64 -6.29 19.72
CA THR A 117 -7.82 -6.58 18.89
C THR A 117 -8.90 -5.50 18.94
N ASN A 118 -9.02 -4.77 20.05
CA ASN A 118 -10.01 -3.69 20.20
C ASN A 118 -9.67 -2.42 19.42
N THR A 119 -8.45 -2.34 18.87
CA THR A 119 -7.95 -1.13 18.18
C THR A 119 -7.85 -1.31 16.66
N ILE A 120 -8.21 -2.49 16.16
CA ILE A 120 -8.15 -2.82 14.73
C ILE A 120 -9.21 -2.01 13.98
N GLN A 121 -8.78 -1.12 13.10
CA GLN A 121 -9.67 -0.29 12.30
C GLN A 121 -9.21 -0.22 10.86
N VAL A 122 -10.13 -0.50 9.92
CA VAL A 122 -9.89 -0.21 8.50
C VAL A 122 -10.13 1.27 8.27
N THR A 123 -9.08 2.01 7.94
CA THR A 123 -9.11 3.47 7.73
C THR A 123 -9.27 3.86 6.27
N SER A 124 -8.99 2.94 5.35
CA SER A 124 -9.19 3.13 3.91
C SER A 124 -9.45 1.80 3.23
N SER A 125 -10.33 1.78 2.23
CA SER A 125 -10.69 0.57 1.48
C SER A 125 -10.97 0.84 0.00
N PRO A 126 -10.76 -0.17 -0.87
CA PRO A 126 -11.16 -0.14 -2.29
C PRO A 126 -12.67 -0.10 -2.52
N LEU A 127 -13.46 -0.58 -1.55
CA LEU A 127 -14.91 -0.64 -1.69
C LEU A 127 -15.49 0.76 -1.51
N THR A 128 -16.23 1.26 -2.50
CA THR A 128 -17.08 2.44 -2.35
C THR A 128 -18.26 2.07 -1.45
N THR A 129 -18.35 2.68 -0.27
CA THR A 129 -19.52 2.53 0.61
C THR A 129 -20.75 3.10 -0.09
N THR A 130 -21.50 2.24 -0.75
CA THR A 130 -22.82 2.58 -1.30
C THR A 130 -23.83 2.09 -0.28
N THR A 131 -24.31 2.98 0.57
CA THR A 131 -25.47 2.70 1.42
C THR A 131 -26.71 2.70 0.54
N THR A 132 -27.14 1.53 0.06
CA THR A 132 -28.49 1.36 -0.51
C THR A 132 -29.01 -0.07 -0.31
N ALA A 133 -30.32 -0.13 -0.03
CA ALA A 133 -31.17 -1.19 0.55
C ALA A 133 -31.21 -2.56 -0.21
N PRO A 134 -31.76 -3.63 0.41
CA PRO A 134 -31.62 -5.00 -0.08
C PRO A 134 -32.55 -5.26 -1.26
N THR A 135 -32.11 -6.01 -2.28
CA THR A 135 -33.02 -6.66 -3.22
C THR A 135 -32.46 -7.99 -3.72
N SER A 136 -33.39 -8.91 -3.95
CA SER A 136 -33.29 -10.37 -3.94
C SER A 136 -32.46 -11.03 -5.05
N THR A 137 -32.09 -12.28 -4.73
CA THR A 137 -31.50 -13.38 -5.51
C THR A 137 -31.92 -13.55 -6.97
N SER A 138 -30.98 -14.02 -7.81
CA SER A 138 -31.21 -15.00 -8.88
C SER A 138 -29.88 -15.65 -9.33
N SER A 139 -29.82 -16.98 -9.32
CA SER A 139 -28.69 -17.83 -9.73
C SER A 139 -28.71 -18.11 -11.23
N THR A 140 -27.55 -18.19 -11.91
CA THR A 140 -27.39 -19.01 -13.12
C THR A 140 -25.93 -19.35 -13.47
N THR A 141 -25.80 -20.51 -14.11
CA THR A 141 -24.65 -21.40 -14.38
C THR A 141 -23.54 -20.88 -15.32
N ALA A 142 -22.32 -21.38 -15.12
CA ALA A 142 -21.09 -21.08 -15.88
C ALA A 142 -20.94 -21.87 -17.19
N THR A 143 -20.26 -21.27 -18.18
CA THR A 143 -19.68 -21.98 -19.33
C THR A 143 -18.26 -21.45 -19.62
N SER A 144 -17.33 -22.34 -19.94
CA SER A 144 -15.90 -22.08 -20.14
C SER A 144 -15.56 -21.69 -21.58
N THR A 145 -14.61 -20.76 -21.75
CA THR A 145 -14.00 -20.42 -23.05
C THR A 145 -12.50 -20.15 -22.94
N THR A 146 -11.78 -20.64 -23.96
CA THR A 146 -10.33 -20.69 -24.19
C THR A 146 -9.63 -19.33 -24.15
N ALA A 147 -8.43 -19.27 -23.55
CA ALA A 147 -7.66 -18.04 -23.34
C ALA A 147 -6.75 -17.66 -24.54
N ALA A 148 -6.84 -16.39 -24.95
CA ALA A 148 -5.97 -15.72 -25.92
C ALA A 148 -4.70 -15.15 -25.22
N PRO A 149 -3.60 -14.84 -25.95
CA PRO A 149 -2.33 -14.43 -25.34
C PRO A 149 -2.45 -13.11 -24.57
N THR A 150 -2.07 -13.14 -23.29
CA THR A 150 -2.20 -12.01 -22.35
C THR A 150 -1.08 -11.00 -22.54
N THR A 151 -1.37 -9.86 -23.18
CA THR A 151 -0.50 -8.69 -23.14
C THR A 151 -0.59 -8.07 -21.74
N LEU A 152 0.52 -8.01 -20.99
CA LEU A 152 0.54 -7.47 -19.63
C LEU A 152 0.25 -5.96 -19.64
N ALA A 153 -0.87 -5.56 -19.04
CA ALA A 153 -1.24 -4.14 -18.91
C ALA A 153 -0.32 -3.43 -17.90
N LEU A 154 0.29 -2.32 -18.33
CA LEU A 154 1.12 -1.46 -17.46
C LEU A 154 0.21 -0.58 -16.60
N THR A 155 0.53 -0.46 -15.30
CA THR A 155 -0.18 0.43 -14.37
C THR A 155 0.72 1.58 -13.97
N THR A 156 0.24 2.80 -14.16
CA THR A 156 0.93 4.06 -13.83
C THR A 156 0.61 4.49 -12.40
N ARG A 157 1.60 4.99 -11.64
CA ARG A 157 1.42 5.38 -10.23
C ARG A 157 2.07 6.72 -9.96
N ARG A 158 1.25 7.66 -9.48
CA ARG A 158 1.73 9.01 -9.19
C ARG A 158 2.54 9.09 -7.89
N VAL A 159 3.73 9.68 -7.98
CA VAL A 159 4.61 9.99 -6.86
C VAL A 159 4.92 11.48 -6.86
N VAL A 160 4.83 12.14 -5.70
CA VAL A 160 5.15 13.58 -5.54
C VAL A 160 6.15 13.76 -4.42
N PHE A 161 7.23 14.51 -4.67
CA PHE A 161 8.21 14.86 -3.65
C PHE A 161 8.91 16.18 -3.97
N ARG A 162 9.56 16.76 -2.95
CA ARG A 162 10.15 18.09 -2.99
C ARG A 162 11.68 18.01 -3.00
N SER A 163 12.34 18.66 -3.96
CA SER A 163 13.80 18.82 -3.98
C SER A 163 14.20 20.05 -3.17
N VAL A 164 14.50 19.88 -1.88
CA VAL A 164 14.75 20.98 -0.92
C VAL A 164 15.96 21.88 -1.26
N LEU A 165 16.95 21.38 -2.00
CA LEU A 165 18.17 22.12 -2.34
C LEU A 165 18.12 22.81 -3.71
N ASP A 166 17.01 22.68 -4.45
CA ASP A 166 16.90 23.19 -5.80
C ASP A 166 15.96 24.37 -5.92
N THR A 167 16.39 25.36 -6.70
CA THR A 167 15.60 26.54 -7.02
C THR A 167 14.76 26.28 -8.26
N PHE A 168 13.47 26.57 -8.19
CA PHE A 168 12.58 26.48 -9.34
C PHE A 168 12.86 27.61 -10.33
N THR A 169 13.14 27.28 -11.59
CA THR A 169 13.20 28.23 -12.71
C THR A 169 11.98 28.06 -13.60
N SER A 170 11.54 29.12 -14.28
CA SER A 170 10.37 29.08 -15.17
C SER A 170 10.49 28.01 -16.27
N ASP A 171 11.71 27.70 -16.70
CA ASP A 171 11.97 26.69 -17.74
C ASP A 171 11.59 25.27 -17.28
N LEU A 172 11.58 25.00 -15.98
CA LEU A 172 11.12 23.72 -15.42
C LEU A 172 9.60 23.57 -15.49
N ALA A 173 8.84 24.63 -15.75
CA ALA A 173 7.39 24.53 -15.96
C ALA A 173 7.04 23.95 -17.35
N ASN A 174 7.98 23.97 -18.30
CA ASN A 174 7.75 23.55 -19.69
C ASN A 174 8.34 22.15 -19.95
N PRO A 175 7.52 21.10 -20.12
CA PRO A 175 7.98 19.73 -20.40
C PRO A 175 8.86 19.58 -21.65
N SER A 176 8.76 20.51 -22.60
CA SER A 176 9.55 20.50 -23.83
C SER A 176 10.93 21.14 -23.68
N SER A 177 11.19 21.88 -22.59
CA SER A 177 12.44 22.61 -22.37
C SER A 177 13.63 21.67 -22.11
N ALA A 178 14.84 22.15 -22.41
CA ALA A 178 16.07 21.42 -22.09
C ALA A 178 16.24 21.26 -20.57
N ALA A 179 15.89 22.28 -19.79
CA ALA A 179 15.97 22.24 -18.33
C ALA A 179 15.07 21.14 -17.74
N PHE A 180 13.83 21.02 -18.21
CA PHE A 180 12.91 19.96 -17.78
C PHE A 180 13.46 18.57 -18.10
N LYS A 181 13.89 18.34 -19.34
CA LYS A 181 14.38 17.03 -19.80
C LYS A 181 15.63 16.58 -19.05
N ASN A 182 16.61 17.49 -18.90
CA ASN A 182 17.85 17.22 -18.17
C ASN A 182 17.55 16.86 -16.71
N ARG A 183 16.67 17.64 -16.08
CA ARG A 183 16.29 17.44 -14.69
C ARG A 183 15.51 16.14 -14.49
N ALA A 184 14.55 15.84 -15.36
CA ALA A 184 13.80 14.59 -15.35
C ALA A 184 14.73 13.37 -15.49
N SER A 185 15.70 13.43 -16.39
CA SER A 185 16.69 12.37 -16.58
C SER A 185 17.54 12.12 -15.34
N MET A 186 18.03 13.19 -14.69
CA MET A 186 18.82 13.09 -13.47
C MET A 186 18.04 12.39 -12.35
N ILE A 187 16.79 12.80 -12.14
CA ILE A 187 15.97 12.24 -11.06
C ILE A 187 15.57 10.78 -11.35
N LYS A 188 15.24 10.43 -12.61
CA LYS A 188 15.03 9.03 -13.00
C LYS A 188 16.27 8.17 -12.72
N GLY A 189 17.45 8.66 -13.09
CA GLY A 189 18.71 7.94 -12.88
C GLY A 189 18.97 7.61 -11.42
N GLN A 190 18.54 8.47 -10.49
CA GLN A 190 18.68 8.23 -9.05
C GLN A 190 17.60 7.30 -8.48
N LEU A 191 16.35 7.41 -8.95
CA LEU A 191 15.23 6.70 -8.35
C LEU A 191 14.95 5.32 -8.96
N GLU A 192 15.16 5.13 -10.27
CA GLU A 192 14.86 3.84 -10.90
C GLU A 192 15.62 2.66 -10.28
N PRO A 193 16.92 2.74 -9.94
CA PRO A 193 17.61 1.63 -9.29
C PRO A 193 16.99 1.24 -7.96
N LEU A 194 16.56 2.24 -7.17
CA LEU A 194 15.90 2.03 -5.88
C LEU A 194 14.55 1.33 -6.10
N TYR A 195 13.73 1.82 -7.03
CA TYR A 195 12.43 1.22 -7.35
C TYR A 195 12.56 -0.18 -7.96
N ARG A 196 13.59 -0.45 -8.77
CA ARG A 196 13.89 -1.80 -9.28
C ARG A 196 14.28 -2.75 -8.16
N THR A 197 15.00 -2.26 -7.16
CA THR A 197 15.44 -3.07 -6.01
C THR A 197 14.25 -3.39 -5.10
N GLU A 198 13.41 -2.41 -4.81
CA GLU A 198 12.26 -2.56 -3.91
C GLU A 198 11.07 -3.28 -4.57
N PHE A 199 10.94 -3.20 -5.90
CA PHE A 199 9.81 -3.73 -6.65
C PHE A 199 10.23 -4.54 -7.91
N PRO A 200 11.09 -5.57 -7.79
CA PRO A 200 11.80 -6.19 -8.92
C PRO A 200 10.88 -6.87 -9.95
N SER A 201 9.72 -7.40 -9.52
CA SER A 201 8.78 -8.10 -10.39
C SER A 201 7.71 -7.19 -11.00
N SER A 202 7.48 -6.00 -10.45
CA SER A 202 6.34 -5.13 -10.79
C SER A 202 6.73 -3.78 -11.35
N PHE A 203 7.91 -3.26 -10.99
CA PHE A 203 8.38 -1.99 -11.50
C PHE A 203 8.84 -2.10 -12.96
N ARG A 204 8.42 -1.13 -13.76
CA ARG A 204 8.66 -1.09 -15.21
C ARG A 204 9.55 0.10 -15.56
N SER A 205 9.10 1.30 -15.19
CA SER A 205 9.79 2.58 -15.43
C SER A 205 9.25 3.68 -14.53
N LEU A 206 9.98 4.80 -14.41
CA LEU A 206 9.44 6.07 -13.90
C LEU A 206 9.35 7.10 -15.03
N ASN A 207 8.32 7.92 -15.02
CA ASN A 207 8.24 9.09 -15.88
C ASN A 207 7.96 10.40 -15.12
N VAL A 208 8.80 11.42 -15.29
CA VAL A 208 8.55 12.73 -14.71
C VAL A 208 7.52 13.47 -15.55
N VAL A 209 6.45 13.94 -14.93
CA VAL A 209 5.32 14.58 -15.62
C VAL A 209 5.19 16.07 -15.34
N ALA A 210 5.71 16.56 -14.21
CA ALA A 210 5.68 17.99 -13.90
C ALA A 210 6.73 18.41 -12.86
N PHE A 211 7.15 19.67 -12.94
CA PHE A 211 7.81 20.41 -11.86
C PHE A 211 6.97 21.63 -11.47
N SER A 212 6.86 21.93 -10.18
CA SER A 212 6.14 23.11 -9.68
C SER A 212 6.89 23.85 -8.56
N ASN A 213 6.45 25.10 -8.30
CA ASN A 213 7.13 26.04 -7.41
C ASN A 213 7.11 25.61 -5.93
N GLY A 214 8.14 26.01 -5.18
CA GLY A 214 8.35 25.70 -3.76
C GLY A 214 9.47 24.69 -3.51
N SER A 215 10.71 25.00 -3.93
CA SER A 215 11.84 24.05 -4.04
C SER A 215 11.47 22.81 -4.87
N VAL A 216 11.40 23.00 -6.19
CA VAL A 216 11.07 22.02 -7.25
C VAL A 216 10.26 20.80 -6.75
N ASN A 217 8.95 20.95 -6.69
CA ASN A 217 8.04 19.83 -6.47
C ASN A 217 7.99 18.97 -7.74
N THR A 218 8.44 17.72 -7.66
CA THR A 218 8.50 16.77 -8.77
C THR A 218 7.29 15.84 -8.72
N THR A 219 6.58 15.71 -9.84
CA THR A 219 5.53 14.71 -10.02
C THR A 219 6.01 13.65 -11.00
N MET A 220 5.90 12.37 -10.63
CA MET A 220 6.22 11.23 -11.48
C MET A 220 5.06 10.27 -11.59
N ASP A 221 5.05 9.46 -12.63
CA ASP A 221 4.02 8.49 -12.99
C ASP A 221 4.65 7.15 -13.45
#